data_AF-A0A1J0WFB8-F1
#
_entry.id   AF-A0A1J0WFB8-F1
#
_cell.length_a   1.000
_cell.length_b   1.000
_cell.length_c   1.000
_cell.angle_alpha   90.00
_cell.angle_beta   90.00
_cell.angle_gamma   90.00
#
_symmetry.space_group_name_H-M   'P 1'
#
loop_
_entity.id
_entity.type
_entity.pdbx_description
1 polymer ?
#
loop_
_entity_poly.entity_id
_entity_poly.type
_entity_poly.pdbx_seq_one_letter_code
_entity_poly.pdbx_strand_id
1 'polypeptide(L)'
;MNAITSVEKAPERSDAEKALETLLAWARSASKEEVADLDPSVSRLLSDAPEYPQFRRDYPDDFAVGEVYKSSLPDLQNGPSSLIRGARQQIQHVGISNFRLPIRFHTRDNGDLTLETSVTGSVSLEADKKGINMSRIMRSFYKHAEETFSFDVIEKALDDYKTDLESMDARIQMRFSFPMKIESLRSGLSGYQYYDVALELVEKDGVRRKMIHLDYVYSSTCPCSLELSEHARATRGQLATPHSQRSVARISAVIDCAKQCLWFEDLIDACRRAVPTETQVMVKREDEQAFAELNAANPIFVEDAARLFCQQLQKEPRVGDFRVVASHQESLHSHDAISILTEGPTFEMASIDPKLFNTLFHVG
;
A
#
# COMPACT_ATOMS: atom_id res chain seq x y z
N MET A 1 -82.46 -20.82 -1.90
CA MET A 1 -81.00 -20.70 -2.10
C MET A 1 -80.39 -20.20 -0.80
N ASN A 2 -79.61 -21.04 -0.15
CA ASN A 2 -78.55 -20.68 0.80
C ASN A 2 -77.60 -21.87 0.82
N ALA A 3 -76.36 -21.63 0.42
CA ALA A 3 -75.29 -22.62 0.33
C ALA A 3 -74.89 -23.06 1.73
N ILE A 4 -74.87 -24.37 1.98
CA ILE A 4 -74.21 -24.96 3.13
C ILE A 4 -72.80 -25.31 2.67
N THR A 5 -71.85 -24.44 2.99
CA THR A 5 -70.42 -24.70 2.94
C THR A 5 -70.09 -25.84 3.89
N SER A 6 -69.56 -26.95 3.36
CA SER A 6 -68.94 -28.01 4.15
C SER A 6 -67.68 -27.46 4.80
N VAL A 7 -67.67 -27.39 6.13
CA VAL A 7 -66.46 -27.11 6.89
C VAL A 7 -65.60 -28.38 6.82
N GLU A 8 -64.55 -28.38 6.00
CA GLU A 8 -63.52 -29.43 6.05
C GLU A 8 -62.81 -29.34 7.41
N LYS A 9 -62.97 -30.39 8.22
CA LYS A 9 -62.33 -30.52 9.52
C LYS A 9 -60.83 -30.74 9.27
N ALA A 10 -59.96 -29.98 9.95
CA ALA A 10 -58.52 -30.22 9.87
C ALA A 10 -58.20 -31.66 10.34
N PRO A 11 -57.30 -32.39 9.64
CA PRO A 11 -56.99 -33.78 9.97
C PRO A 11 -56.43 -33.92 11.39
N GLU A 12 -56.79 -35.01 12.06
CA GLU A 12 -56.24 -35.34 13.37
C GLU A 12 -54.86 -36.02 13.21
N ARG A 13 -54.05 -36.05 14.27
CA ARG A 13 -52.70 -36.67 14.23
C ARG A 13 -52.74 -38.12 13.75
N SER A 14 -53.78 -38.87 14.13
CA SER A 14 -54.01 -40.25 13.71
C SER A 14 -54.21 -40.39 12.20
N ASP A 15 -54.75 -39.36 11.54
CA ASP A 15 -54.93 -39.33 10.09
C ASP A 15 -53.58 -39.10 9.38
N ALA A 16 -52.73 -38.24 9.93
CA ALA A 16 -51.38 -38.01 9.41
C ALA A 16 -50.46 -39.24 9.57
N GLU A 17 -50.56 -39.96 10.70
CA GLU A 17 -49.81 -41.21 10.93
C GLU A 17 -50.23 -42.29 9.92
N LYS A 18 -51.53 -42.48 9.68
CA LYS A 18 -52.03 -43.40 8.64
C LYS A 18 -51.61 -42.98 7.23
N ALA A 19 -51.61 -41.69 6.92
CA ALA A 19 -51.15 -41.19 5.63
C ALA A 19 -49.65 -41.47 5.44
N LEU A 20 -48.83 -41.29 6.48
CA LEU A 20 -47.40 -41.61 6.44
C LEU A 20 -47.17 -43.12 6.27
N GLU A 21 -47.88 -43.97 7.02
CA GLU A 21 -47.80 -45.44 6.85
C GLU A 21 -48.18 -45.86 5.42
N THR A 22 -49.22 -45.24 4.86
CA THR A 22 -49.68 -45.50 3.50
C THR A 22 -48.62 -45.08 2.48
N LEU A 23 -48.02 -43.89 2.64
CA LEU A 23 -46.94 -43.39 1.78
C LEU A 23 -45.70 -44.27 1.87
N LEU A 24 -45.30 -44.70 3.07
CA LEU A 24 -44.18 -45.62 3.28
C LEU A 24 -44.43 -47.00 2.67
N ALA A 25 -45.65 -47.54 2.81
CA ALA A 25 -46.02 -48.82 2.23
C ALA A 25 -46.00 -48.77 0.69
N TRP A 26 -46.53 -47.70 0.10
CA TRP A 26 -46.50 -47.48 -1.35
C TRP A 26 -45.07 -47.30 -1.86
N ALA A 27 -44.26 -46.45 -1.20
CA ALA A 27 -42.89 -46.16 -1.58
C ALA A 27 -41.96 -47.39 -1.59
N ARG A 28 -42.24 -48.41 -0.77
CA ARG A 28 -41.50 -49.68 -0.79
C ARG A 28 -41.68 -50.48 -2.09
N SER A 29 -42.77 -50.24 -2.81
CA SER A 29 -43.10 -50.93 -4.06
C SER A 29 -42.99 -50.06 -5.31
N ALA A 30 -42.87 -48.73 -5.15
CA ALA A 30 -42.78 -47.77 -6.23
C ALA A 30 -41.33 -47.55 -6.70
N SER A 31 -41.16 -47.27 -7.98
CA SER A 31 -39.88 -46.84 -8.56
C SER A 31 -39.50 -45.41 -8.11
N LYS A 32 -38.24 -45.04 -8.27
CA LYS A 32 -37.76 -43.69 -7.88
C LYS A 32 -38.41 -42.60 -8.74
N GLU A 33 -38.72 -42.91 -10.00
CA GLU A 33 -39.45 -42.01 -10.90
C GLU A 33 -40.89 -41.79 -10.43
N GLU A 34 -41.60 -42.86 -10.04
CA GLU A 34 -42.97 -42.76 -9.51
C GLU A 34 -43.04 -41.95 -8.20
N VAL A 35 -42.06 -42.09 -7.31
CA VAL A 35 -41.97 -41.32 -6.06
C VAL A 35 -41.69 -39.83 -6.31
N ALA A 36 -40.92 -39.50 -7.35
CA ALA A 36 -40.61 -38.12 -7.71
C ALA A 36 -41.79 -37.40 -8.40
N ASP A 37 -42.62 -38.13 -9.14
CA ASP A 37 -43.80 -37.61 -9.85
C ASP A 37 -44.98 -37.27 -8.93
N LEU A 38 -45.05 -37.86 -7.72
CA LEU A 38 -46.15 -37.60 -6.78
C LEU A 38 -46.07 -36.18 -6.18
N ASP A 39 -44.94 -35.84 -5.56
CA ASP A 39 -44.55 -34.49 -5.12
C ASP A 39 -43.07 -34.50 -4.64
N PRO A 40 -42.23 -33.50 -4.97
CA PRO A 40 -40.84 -33.45 -4.51
C PRO A 40 -40.64 -33.50 -2.99
N SER A 41 -41.64 -33.08 -2.20
CA SER A 41 -41.60 -33.15 -0.72
C SER A 41 -41.72 -34.59 -0.20
N VAL A 42 -42.43 -35.46 -0.90
CA VAL A 42 -42.58 -36.89 -0.55
C VAL A 42 -41.26 -37.62 -0.77
N SER A 43 -40.54 -37.30 -1.85
CA SER A 43 -39.20 -37.84 -2.11
C SER A 43 -38.20 -37.52 -0.98
N ARG A 44 -38.26 -36.31 -0.41
CA ARG A 44 -37.41 -35.92 0.74
C ARG A 44 -37.79 -36.62 2.04
N LEU A 45 -39.08 -36.86 2.27
CA LEU A 45 -39.60 -37.59 3.43
C LEU A 45 -39.21 -39.07 3.43
N LEU A 46 -38.97 -39.64 2.25
CA LEU A 46 -38.68 -41.07 2.04
C LEU A 46 -37.19 -41.37 1.81
N SER A 47 -36.34 -40.35 1.61
CA SER A 47 -34.92 -40.54 1.34
C SER A 47 -34.09 -40.64 2.62
N ASP A 48 -33.36 -41.75 2.81
CA ASP A 48 -32.26 -41.91 3.79
C ASP A 48 -30.99 -41.09 3.41
N ALA A 49 -31.12 -40.06 2.57
CA ALA A 49 -29.98 -39.22 2.25
C ALA A 49 -29.51 -38.56 3.56
N PRO A 50 -28.20 -38.62 3.90
CA PRO A 50 -27.72 -38.00 5.12
C PRO A 50 -28.11 -36.53 5.07
N GLU A 51 -28.99 -36.13 5.99
CA GLU A 51 -29.38 -34.74 6.15
C GLU A 51 -28.11 -33.91 6.22
N TYR A 52 -28.05 -32.84 5.43
CA TYR A 52 -26.98 -31.87 5.56
C TYR A 52 -26.93 -31.43 7.03
N PRO A 53 -25.78 -31.54 7.72
CA PRO A 53 -25.73 -31.31 9.15
C PRO A 53 -26.30 -29.93 9.49
N GLN A 54 -27.28 -29.90 10.38
CA GLN A 54 -27.84 -28.65 10.85
C GLN A 54 -26.80 -27.94 11.73
N PHE A 55 -26.23 -26.86 11.22
CA PHE A 55 -25.32 -26.01 11.98
C PHE A 55 -26.09 -24.98 12.80
N ARG A 56 -25.61 -24.70 14.02
CA ARG A 56 -26.12 -23.57 14.81
C ARG A 56 -25.86 -22.27 14.06
N ARG A 57 -26.87 -21.39 14.02
CA ARG A 57 -26.78 -20.07 13.36
C ARG A 57 -26.56 -18.93 14.34
N ASP A 58 -26.78 -19.17 15.62
CA ASP A 58 -26.55 -18.22 16.69
C ASP A 58 -25.05 -18.15 17.02
N TYR A 59 -24.55 -16.93 17.23
CA TYR A 59 -23.20 -16.70 17.73
C TYR A 59 -23.18 -17.01 19.24
N PRO A 60 -22.32 -17.90 19.73
CA PRO A 60 -22.30 -18.27 21.14
C PRO A 60 -21.53 -17.21 21.95
N ASP A 61 -22.22 -16.18 22.43
CA ASP A 61 -21.64 -15.08 23.23
C ASP A 61 -20.97 -15.56 24.54
N ASP A 62 -21.39 -16.72 25.05
CA ASP A 62 -20.89 -17.34 26.28
C ASP A 62 -19.71 -18.31 26.06
N PHE A 63 -19.31 -18.53 24.81
CA PHE A 63 -18.20 -19.43 24.49
C PHE A 63 -16.85 -18.82 24.85
N ALA A 64 -16.19 -19.39 25.86
CA ALA A 64 -14.84 -19.06 26.25
C ALA A 64 -13.82 -20.08 25.71
N VAL A 65 -12.75 -19.58 25.08
CA VAL A 65 -11.66 -20.41 24.58
C VAL A 65 -10.72 -20.80 25.73
N GLY A 66 -10.79 -22.06 26.17
CA GLY A 66 -9.81 -22.65 27.08
C GLY A 66 -8.58 -23.21 26.36
N GLU A 67 -7.48 -23.45 27.09
CA GLU A 67 -6.22 -23.97 26.52
C GLU A 67 -6.38 -25.30 25.77
N VAL A 68 -7.20 -26.22 26.29
CA VAL A 68 -7.46 -27.51 25.63
C VAL A 68 -8.13 -27.31 24.27
N TYR A 69 -9.15 -26.46 24.19
CA TYR A 69 -9.82 -26.15 22.92
C TYR A 69 -8.89 -25.43 21.95
N LYS A 70 -8.10 -24.47 22.45
CA LYS A 70 -7.11 -23.77 21.63
C LYS A 70 -6.09 -24.73 21.02
N SER A 71 -5.63 -25.73 21.76
CA SER A 71 -4.70 -26.76 21.27
C SER A 71 -5.32 -27.73 20.26
N SER A 72 -6.65 -27.87 20.25
CA SER A 72 -7.35 -28.72 19.27
C SER A 72 -7.64 -27.99 17.95
N LEU A 73 -7.42 -26.67 17.89
CA LEU A 73 -7.61 -25.91 16.66
C LEU A 73 -6.56 -26.33 15.61
N PRO A 74 -6.96 -26.55 14.35
CA PRO A 74 -6.05 -26.95 13.30
C PRO A 74 -5.10 -25.80 12.93
N ASP A 75 -3.80 -26.09 12.91
CA ASP A 75 -2.76 -25.18 12.42
C ASP A 75 -2.28 -25.62 11.04
N LEU A 76 -3.00 -25.15 10.01
CA LEU A 76 -2.68 -25.48 8.64
C LEU A 76 -1.37 -24.83 8.14
N GLN A 77 -0.94 -23.74 8.77
CA GLN A 77 0.25 -22.99 8.36
C GLN A 77 1.53 -23.73 8.75
N ASN A 78 1.52 -24.35 9.94
CA ASN A 78 2.57 -25.26 10.41
C ASN A 78 2.32 -26.73 10.06
N GLY A 79 1.35 -27.00 9.16
CA GLY A 79 1.02 -28.33 8.69
C GLY A 79 2.11 -28.96 7.79
N PRO A 80 2.02 -30.26 7.50
CA PRO A 80 3.05 -30.96 6.73
C PRO A 80 3.21 -30.41 5.30
N SER A 81 4.43 -30.46 4.78
CA SER A 81 4.80 -30.00 3.42
C SER A 81 4.06 -30.73 2.29
N SER A 82 3.39 -31.85 2.59
CA SER A 82 2.46 -32.54 1.68
C SER A 82 1.23 -31.71 1.32
N LEU A 83 0.90 -30.69 2.13
CA LEU A 83 -0.24 -29.80 1.91
C LEU A 83 0.13 -28.57 1.04
N ILE A 84 1.38 -28.45 0.60
CA ILE A 84 1.83 -27.41 -0.35
C ILE A 84 1.26 -27.73 -1.72
N ARG A 85 0.75 -26.69 -2.41
CA ARG A 85 0.26 -26.79 -3.79
C ARG A 85 1.23 -26.08 -4.72
N GLY A 86 1.56 -26.73 -5.83
CA GLY A 86 2.47 -26.18 -6.84
C GLY A 86 3.94 -26.54 -6.60
N ALA A 87 4.84 -25.83 -7.28
CA ALA A 87 6.28 -26.04 -7.15
C ALA A 87 6.76 -25.62 -5.77
N ARG A 88 7.64 -26.43 -5.17
CA ARG A 88 8.32 -26.11 -3.92
C ARG A 88 9.47 -25.15 -4.22
N GLN A 89 9.16 -23.87 -4.26
CA GLN A 89 10.11 -22.79 -4.50
C GLN A 89 10.14 -21.86 -3.29
N GLN A 90 11.29 -21.27 -3.02
CA GLN A 90 11.40 -20.21 -2.03
C GLN A 90 10.58 -19.01 -2.51
N ILE A 91 9.76 -18.45 -1.62
CA ILE A 91 9.05 -17.20 -1.88
C ILE A 91 9.87 -16.08 -1.27
N GLN A 92 10.30 -15.11 -2.08
CA GLN A 92 11.18 -14.03 -1.60
C GLN A 92 10.43 -13.03 -0.72
N HIS A 93 9.13 -12.80 -1.00
CA HIS A 93 8.29 -11.90 -0.24
C HIS A 93 6.88 -12.48 -0.05
N VAL A 94 6.53 -12.78 1.20
CA VAL A 94 5.16 -13.06 1.64
C VAL A 94 4.88 -12.28 2.90
N GLY A 95 3.68 -11.70 3.02
CA GLY A 95 3.37 -10.78 4.10
C GLY A 95 2.06 -10.04 3.92
N ILE A 96 1.97 -8.89 4.59
CA ILE A 96 0.83 -7.99 4.56
C ILE A 96 1.23 -6.68 3.89
N SER A 97 0.28 -6.03 3.23
CA SER A 97 0.49 -4.76 2.55
C SER A 97 -0.64 -3.80 2.88
N ASN A 98 -0.30 -2.52 3.04
CA ASN A 98 -1.24 -1.42 3.24
C ASN A 98 -2.11 -1.55 4.50
N PHE A 99 -1.57 -2.06 5.61
CA PHE A 99 -2.23 -1.90 6.90
C PHE A 99 -1.93 -0.50 7.47
N ARG A 100 -2.85 0.14 8.18
CA ARG A 100 -2.69 1.53 8.63
C ARG A 100 -2.59 1.62 10.14
N LEU A 101 -1.62 2.40 10.63
CA LEU A 101 -1.45 2.72 12.04
C LEU A 101 -1.11 4.20 12.23
N PRO A 102 -1.51 4.81 13.36
CA PRO A 102 -0.93 6.07 13.78
C PRO A 102 0.48 5.82 14.31
N ILE A 103 1.50 6.41 13.66
CA ILE A 103 2.90 6.31 14.07
C ILE A 103 3.42 7.69 14.44
N ARG A 104 4.28 7.75 15.47
CA ARG A 104 4.94 8.99 15.88
C ARG A 104 6.27 9.17 15.14
N PHE A 105 6.51 10.39 14.67
CA PHE A 105 7.73 10.79 13.95
C PHE A 105 8.36 11.99 14.64
N HIS A 106 9.69 12.03 14.65
CA HIS A 106 10.44 13.19 15.11
C HIS A 106 10.68 14.16 13.95
N THR A 107 10.64 15.44 14.24
CA THR A 107 11.05 16.51 13.31
C THR A 107 12.39 17.10 13.71
N ARG A 108 13.06 17.75 12.75
CA ARG A 108 14.38 18.37 12.95
C ARG A 108 14.40 19.39 14.09
N ASP A 109 13.30 20.11 14.29
CA ASP A 109 13.16 21.16 15.32
C ASP A 109 12.62 20.61 16.65
N ASN A 110 12.82 19.32 16.91
CA ASN A 110 12.47 18.63 18.16
C ASN A 110 10.95 18.64 18.46
N GLY A 111 10.13 18.62 17.41
CA GLY A 111 8.69 18.40 17.48
C GLY A 111 8.33 16.94 17.19
N ASP A 112 7.22 16.48 17.74
CA ASP A 112 6.67 15.15 17.47
C ASP A 112 5.36 15.26 16.68
N LEU A 113 5.19 14.38 15.70
CA LEU A 113 3.99 14.30 14.88
C LEU A 113 3.44 12.88 14.90
N THR A 114 2.13 12.72 15.09
CA THR A 114 1.44 11.44 14.88
C THR A 114 0.79 11.47 13.51
N LEU A 115 1.23 10.58 12.60
CA LEU A 115 0.75 10.51 11.23
C LEU A 115 0.09 9.16 10.94
N GLU A 116 -0.99 9.17 10.17
CA GLU A 116 -1.51 7.94 9.57
C GLU A 116 -0.44 7.37 8.64
N THR A 117 -0.03 6.14 8.92
CA THR A 117 1.07 5.47 8.23
C THR A 117 0.60 4.16 7.64
N SER A 118 0.73 4.01 6.33
CA SER A 118 0.51 2.75 5.60
C SER A 118 1.77 1.90 5.71
N VAL A 119 1.62 0.67 6.15
CA VAL A 119 2.73 -0.24 6.40
C VAL A 119 2.58 -1.50 5.57
N THR A 120 3.70 -1.95 5.03
CA THR A 120 3.86 -3.20 4.29
C THR A 120 5.01 -3.96 4.92
N GLY A 121 4.76 -5.20 5.35
CA GLY A 121 5.76 -6.05 5.98
C GLY A 121 5.76 -7.43 5.31
N SER A 122 6.95 -7.94 4.97
CA SER A 122 7.13 -9.23 4.29
C SER A 122 8.42 -9.92 4.71
N VAL A 123 8.46 -11.24 4.53
CA VAL A 123 9.63 -12.11 4.74
C VAL A 123 9.81 -13.08 3.59
N SER A 124 10.99 -13.68 3.52
CA SER A 124 11.21 -14.91 2.76
C SER A 124 10.46 -16.09 3.39
N LEU A 125 9.99 -17.03 2.56
CA LEU A 125 9.45 -18.31 2.99
C LEU A 125 10.17 -19.44 2.27
N GLU A 126 10.72 -20.37 3.05
CA GLU A 126 11.42 -21.55 2.54
C GLU A 126 10.48 -22.48 1.75
N ALA A 127 11.06 -23.19 0.78
CA ALA A 127 10.32 -24.02 -0.19
C ALA A 127 9.52 -25.18 0.44
N ASP A 128 9.86 -25.58 1.66
CA ASP A 128 9.24 -26.66 2.41
C ASP A 128 8.22 -26.18 3.46
N LYS A 129 8.13 -24.86 3.69
CA LYS A 129 7.13 -24.24 4.56
C LYS A 129 5.86 -23.89 3.78
N LYS A 130 4.69 -24.19 4.36
CA LYS A 130 3.41 -23.94 3.69
C LYS A 130 2.95 -22.48 3.72
N GLY A 131 3.27 -21.75 4.79
CA GLY A 131 2.87 -20.36 4.92
C GLY A 131 3.47 -19.70 6.15
N ILE A 132 3.23 -18.38 6.25
CA ILE A 132 3.57 -17.58 7.43
C ILE A 132 2.34 -17.34 8.30
N ASN A 133 2.56 -17.04 9.57
CA ASN A 133 1.52 -16.50 10.42
C ASN A 133 1.40 -14.98 10.19
N MET A 134 0.48 -14.59 9.31
CA MET A 134 0.25 -13.21 8.90
C MET A 134 -0.05 -12.26 10.06
N SER A 135 -0.83 -12.70 11.06
CA SER A 135 -1.24 -11.85 12.18
C SER A 135 -0.08 -11.50 13.12
N ARG A 136 1.00 -12.30 13.12
CA ARG A 136 2.22 -11.98 13.88
C ARG A 136 2.87 -10.69 13.43
N ILE A 137 2.91 -10.42 12.12
CA ILE A 137 3.42 -9.15 11.58
C ILE A 137 2.66 -8.00 12.24
N MET A 138 1.32 -8.00 12.12
CA MET A 138 0.51 -6.90 12.67
C MET A 138 0.73 -6.73 14.17
N ARG A 139 0.76 -7.82 14.93
CA ARG A 139 0.94 -7.75 16.39
C ARG A 139 2.30 -7.16 16.79
N SER A 140 3.38 -7.43 16.05
CA SER A 140 4.68 -6.81 16.36
C SER A 140 4.61 -5.28 16.15
N PHE A 141 3.95 -4.81 15.09
CA PHE A 141 3.75 -3.37 14.91
C PHE A 141 2.87 -2.74 16.00
N TYR A 142 1.75 -3.36 16.37
CA TYR A 142 0.90 -2.82 17.44
C TYR A 142 1.63 -2.71 18.79
N LYS A 143 2.56 -3.62 19.06
CA LYS A 143 3.39 -3.58 20.28
C LYS A 143 4.34 -2.38 20.30
N HIS A 144 4.95 -2.04 19.16
CA HIS A 144 5.99 -1.00 19.09
C HIS A 144 5.49 0.38 18.64
N ALA A 145 4.34 0.45 17.96
CA ALA A 145 3.79 1.65 17.35
C ALA A 145 3.56 2.81 18.36
N GLU A 146 3.21 2.48 19.61
CA GLU A 146 3.00 3.49 20.65
C GLU A 146 4.24 3.77 21.51
N GLU A 147 5.25 2.90 21.44
CA GLU A 147 6.46 2.95 22.29
C GLU A 147 7.64 3.67 21.62
N THR A 148 7.69 3.67 20.29
CA THR A 148 8.87 4.11 19.52
C THR A 148 8.51 5.06 18.39
N PHE A 149 9.54 5.69 17.80
CA PHE A 149 9.39 6.70 16.76
C PHE A 149 10.13 6.28 15.48
N SER A 150 9.59 6.66 14.32
CA SER A 150 10.29 6.59 13.03
C SER A 150 10.90 5.19 12.72
N PHE A 151 12.21 5.08 12.49
CA PHE A 151 12.87 3.81 12.17
C PHE A 151 12.91 2.82 13.34
N ASP A 152 12.88 3.28 14.58
CA ASP A 152 12.95 2.40 15.76
C ASP A 152 11.73 1.47 15.84
N VAL A 153 10.56 1.95 15.38
CA VAL A 153 9.35 1.13 15.22
C VAL A 153 9.63 -0.03 14.28
N ILE A 154 10.24 0.27 13.13
CA ILE A 154 10.53 -0.71 12.11
C ILE A 154 11.56 -1.73 12.61
N GLU A 155 12.61 -1.29 13.28
CA GLU A 155 13.67 -2.17 13.77
C GLU A 155 13.16 -3.16 14.81
N LYS A 156 12.45 -2.66 15.84
CA LYS A 156 11.90 -3.54 16.88
C LYS A 156 10.82 -4.47 16.32
N ALA A 157 9.97 -3.98 15.41
CA ALA A 157 8.97 -4.82 14.76
C ALA A 157 9.62 -5.92 13.90
N LEU A 158 10.74 -5.63 13.24
CA LEU A 158 11.51 -6.61 12.47
C LEU A 158 12.15 -7.66 13.39
N ASP A 159 12.77 -7.23 14.49
CA ASP A 159 13.47 -8.11 15.43
C ASP A 159 12.51 -9.11 16.11
N ASP A 160 11.36 -8.62 16.60
CA ASP A 160 10.30 -9.46 17.14
C ASP A 160 9.78 -10.44 16.08
N TYR A 161 9.65 -9.97 14.84
CA TYR A 161 9.12 -10.77 13.75
C TYR A 161 10.07 -11.90 13.31
N LYS A 162 11.39 -11.63 13.26
CA LYS A 162 12.39 -12.65 12.91
C LYS A 162 12.53 -13.73 13.99
N THR A 163 12.51 -13.32 15.26
CA THR A 163 12.58 -14.25 16.40
C THR A 163 11.45 -15.28 16.34
N ASP A 164 10.28 -14.87 15.86
CA ASP A 164 9.07 -15.69 15.79
C ASP A 164 8.99 -16.66 14.59
N LEU A 165 9.75 -16.44 13.51
CA LEU A 165 9.55 -17.15 12.23
C LEU A 165 10.74 -17.94 11.70
N GLU A 166 11.91 -17.86 12.37
CA GLU A 166 13.16 -18.46 11.88
C GLU A 166 13.41 -18.10 10.39
N SER A 167 13.02 -16.89 9.97
CA SER A 167 13.18 -16.42 8.59
C SER A 167 14.53 -15.73 8.41
N MET A 168 15.13 -15.92 7.24
CA MET A 168 16.44 -15.36 6.89
C MET A 168 16.32 -13.89 6.47
N ASP A 169 15.37 -13.57 5.58
CA ASP A 169 15.21 -12.24 5.00
C ASP A 169 13.88 -11.60 5.42
N ALA A 170 13.91 -10.29 5.64
CA ALA A 170 12.74 -9.51 6.03
C ALA A 170 12.79 -8.09 5.46
N ARG A 171 11.61 -7.56 5.12
CA ARG A 171 11.44 -6.21 4.56
C ARG A 171 10.20 -5.56 5.15
N ILE A 172 10.38 -4.34 5.66
CA ILE A 172 9.30 -3.49 6.14
C ILE A 172 9.38 -2.14 5.44
N GLN A 173 8.23 -1.61 5.05
CA GLN A 173 8.08 -0.26 4.53
C GLN A 173 6.95 0.46 5.25
N MET A 174 7.18 1.70 5.66
CA MET A 174 6.19 2.62 6.23
C MET A 174 6.06 3.84 5.31
N ARG A 175 4.84 4.15 4.86
CA ARG A 175 4.53 5.29 3.97
C ARG A 175 3.58 6.25 4.67
N PHE A 176 3.89 7.54 4.61
CA PHE A 176 3.11 8.59 5.26
C PHE A 176 3.28 9.91 4.52
N SER A 177 2.36 10.85 4.78
CA SER A 177 2.40 12.20 4.23
C SER A 177 2.97 13.15 5.30
N PHE A 178 4.21 13.60 5.10
CA PHE A 178 4.94 14.43 6.04
C PHE A 178 4.63 15.92 5.84
N PRO A 179 4.11 16.64 6.86
CA PRO A 179 3.83 18.07 6.74
C PRO A 179 5.05 18.92 7.06
N MET A 180 5.34 19.92 6.23
CA MET A 180 6.34 20.97 6.50
C MET A 180 5.71 22.35 6.29
N LYS A 181 5.94 23.29 7.22
CA LYS A 181 5.45 24.66 7.09
C LYS A 181 6.40 25.49 6.23
N ILE A 182 5.90 26.02 5.12
CA ILE A 182 6.67 26.75 4.11
C ILE A 182 6.18 28.19 4.02
N GLU A 183 7.10 29.14 3.87
CA GLU A 183 6.82 30.56 3.63
C GLU A 183 6.76 30.87 2.14
N SER A 184 5.84 31.75 1.74
CA SER A 184 5.70 32.24 0.36
C SER A 184 6.88 33.11 -0.05
N LEU A 185 7.17 33.18 -1.35
CA LEU A 185 8.37 33.84 -1.90
C LEU A 185 8.53 35.32 -1.52
N ARG A 186 7.44 36.09 -1.39
CA ARG A 186 7.47 37.55 -1.16
C ARG A 186 6.49 38.05 -0.11
N SER A 187 5.29 37.45 -0.01
CA SER A 187 4.21 38.01 0.83
C SER A 187 4.34 37.72 2.32
N GLY A 188 5.26 36.83 2.71
CA GLY A 188 5.42 36.36 4.09
C GLY A 188 4.27 35.49 4.61
N LEU A 189 3.36 35.06 3.73
CA LEU A 189 2.35 34.05 4.07
C LEU A 189 3.04 32.71 4.36
N SER A 190 2.39 31.84 5.12
CA SER A 190 2.90 30.49 5.35
C SER A 190 1.78 29.46 5.32
N GLY A 191 2.05 28.30 4.73
CA GLY A 191 1.14 27.17 4.66
C GLY A 191 1.86 25.84 4.83
N TYR A 192 1.11 24.75 5.00
CA TYR A 192 1.68 23.41 5.07
C TYR A 192 1.78 22.78 3.69
N GLN A 193 3.00 22.41 3.30
CA GLN A 193 3.26 21.53 2.17
C GLN A 193 3.38 20.10 2.71
N TYR A 194 2.80 19.15 1.99
CA TYR A 194 2.88 17.73 2.31
C TYR A 194 3.82 17.02 1.34
N TYR A 195 4.59 16.07 1.87
CA TYR A 195 5.55 15.26 1.13
C TYR A 195 5.23 13.78 1.33
N ASP A 196 5.16 13.03 0.23
CA ASP A 196 5.02 11.59 0.33
C ASP A 196 6.38 10.97 0.64
N VAL A 197 6.49 10.40 1.84
CA VAL A 197 7.70 9.78 2.36
C VAL A 197 7.47 8.30 2.59
N ALA A 198 8.46 7.49 2.26
CA ALA A 198 8.53 6.09 2.69
C ALA A 198 9.84 5.80 3.42
N LEU A 199 9.74 5.13 4.56
CA LEU A 199 10.89 4.53 5.25
C LEU A 199 10.88 3.04 4.95
N GLU A 200 12.03 2.52 4.57
CA GLU A 200 12.20 1.11 4.25
C GLU A 200 13.36 0.53 5.05
N LEU A 201 13.11 -0.62 5.68
CA LEU A 201 14.14 -1.44 6.32
C LEU A 201 14.18 -2.79 5.61
N VAL A 202 15.35 -3.13 5.07
CA VAL A 202 15.61 -4.44 4.50
C VAL A 202 16.71 -5.11 5.32
N GLU A 203 16.46 -6.33 5.75
CA GLU A 203 17.50 -7.21 6.25
C GLU A 203 17.58 -8.44 5.36
N LYS A 204 18.74 -8.60 4.72
CA LYS A 204 19.00 -9.70 3.80
C LYS A 204 20.42 -10.22 4.01
N ASP A 205 20.58 -11.53 4.08
CA ASP A 205 21.88 -12.17 4.33
C ASP A 205 22.60 -11.60 5.58
N GLY A 206 21.83 -11.25 6.61
CA GLY A 206 22.33 -10.62 7.84
C GLY A 206 22.76 -9.15 7.71
N VAL A 207 22.61 -8.55 6.53
CA VAL A 207 22.93 -7.13 6.29
C VAL A 207 21.66 -6.30 6.33
N ARG A 208 21.60 -5.39 7.31
CA ARG A 208 20.52 -4.42 7.49
C ARG A 208 20.79 -3.14 6.71
N ARG A 209 19.81 -2.67 5.95
CA ARG A 209 19.85 -1.40 5.20
C ARG A 209 18.60 -0.59 5.48
N LYS A 210 18.79 0.69 5.81
CA LYS A 210 17.73 1.69 5.93
C LYS A 210 17.69 2.53 4.66
N MET A 211 16.52 2.69 4.09
CA MET A 211 16.29 3.57 2.94
C MET A 211 15.19 4.56 3.23
N ILE A 212 15.33 5.76 2.67
CA ILE A 212 14.27 6.75 2.59
C ILE A 212 13.86 6.91 1.13
N HIS A 213 12.56 7.12 0.92
CA HIS A 213 11.99 7.51 -0.36
C HIS A 213 11.20 8.80 -0.17
N LEU A 214 11.37 9.75 -1.07
CA LEU A 214 10.72 11.06 -1.04
C LEU A 214 10.25 11.41 -2.45
N ASP A 215 8.96 11.74 -2.59
CA ASP A 215 8.44 12.36 -3.81
C ASP A 215 8.44 13.88 -3.65
N TYR A 216 9.26 14.55 -4.45
CA TYR A 216 9.41 16.00 -4.47
C TYR A 216 8.67 16.59 -5.69
N VAL A 217 7.72 17.49 -5.42
CA VAL A 217 6.87 18.11 -6.46
C VAL A 217 7.37 19.52 -6.77
N TYR A 218 7.62 19.78 -8.06
CA TYR A 218 8.18 21.05 -8.53
C TYR A 218 7.56 21.48 -9.86
N SER A 219 7.78 22.73 -10.25
CA SER A 219 7.48 23.25 -11.58
C SER A 219 8.71 23.13 -12.47
N SER A 220 8.55 22.58 -13.67
CA SER A 220 9.58 22.55 -14.70
C SER A 220 9.16 23.42 -15.88
N THR A 221 10.07 24.27 -16.34
CA THR A 221 9.91 25.08 -17.55
C THR A 221 10.90 24.61 -18.60
N CYS A 222 10.41 24.24 -19.78
CA CYS A 222 11.27 23.70 -20.83
C CYS A 222 12.22 24.79 -21.38
N PRO A 223 13.56 24.59 -21.34
CA PRO A 223 14.51 25.55 -21.89
C PRO A 223 14.26 25.87 -23.36
N CYS A 224 13.97 24.86 -24.19
CA CYS A 224 13.63 25.05 -25.60
C CYS A 224 12.42 25.96 -25.78
N SER A 225 11.35 25.73 -25.00
CA SER A 225 10.13 26.52 -25.12
C SER A 225 10.32 27.96 -24.68
N LEU A 226 11.15 28.20 -23.66
CA LEU A 226 11.54 29.54 -23.22
C LEU A 226 12.31 30.27 -24.32
N GLU A 227 13.35 29.65 -24.86
CA GLU A 227 14.17 30.25 -25.92
C GLU A 227 13.35 30.60 -27.17
N LEU A 228 12.47 29.69 -27.61
CA LEU A 228 11.59 29.93 -28.75
C LEU A 228 10.55 31.02 -28.49
N SER A 229 10.05 31.12 -27.26
CA SER A 229 9.13 32.19 -26.86
C SER A 229 9.82 33.55 -26.88
N GLU A 230 11.04 33.64 -26.34
CA GLU A 230 11.84 34.87 -26.39
C GLU A 230 12.20 35.25 -27.82
N HIS A 231 12.58 34.28 -28.66
CA HIS A 231 12.84 34.52 -30.08
C HIS A 231 11.59 35.11 -30.78
N ALA A 232 10.40 34.56 -30.55
CA ALA A 232 9.16 35.08 -31.13
C ALA A 232 8.83 36.52 -30.65
N ARG A 233 9.06 36.80 -29.36
CA ARG A 233 8.89 38.15 -28.78
C ARG A 233 9.87 39.14 -29.42
N ALA A 234 11.15 38.80 -29.50
CA ALA A 234 12.20 39.68 -30.00
C ALA A 234 12.12 39.92 -31.52
N THR A 235 11.86 38.87 -32.30
CA THR A 235 11.93 38.96 -33.77
C THR A 235 10.61 39.33 -34.43
N ARG A 236 9.48 38.98 -33.80
CA ARG A 236 8.13 39.17 -34.37
C ARG A 236 7.24 40.10 -33.54
N GLY A 237 7.70 40.58 -32.37
CA GLY A 237 6.84 41.32 -31.44
C GLY A 237 5.64 40.51 -30.96
N GLN A 238 5.69 39.18 -31.10
CA GLN A 238 4.56 38.30 -30.82
C GLN A 238 4.61 37.90 -29.35
N LEU A 239 3.52 38.13 -28.62
CA LEU A 239 3.36 37.53 -27.31
C LEU A 239 3.34 36.01 -27.48
N ALA A 240 4.31 35.35 -26.85
CA ALA A 240 4.41 33.90 -26.70
C ALA A 240 4.50 33.59 -25.20
N THR A 241 4.24 32.36 -24.79
CA THR A 241 4.41 31.90 -23.41
C THR A 241 5.11 30.55 -23.45
N PRO A 242 6.23 30.37 -22.72
CA PRO A 242 6.81 29.04 -22.61
C PRO A 242 5.88 28.10 -21.87
N HIS A 243 5.92 26.82 -22.23
CA HIS A 243 5.21 25.83 -21.46
C HIS A 243 5.98 25.50 -20.18
N SER A 244 5.22 25.37 -19.09
CA SER A 244 5.67 24.86 -17.81
C SER A 244 4.65 23.87 -17.28
N GLN A 245 5.09 22.98 -16.40
CA GLN A 245 4.26 21.90 -15.89
C GLN A 245 4.66 21.47 -14.48
N ARG A 246 3.73 20.81 -13.80
CA ARG A 246 4.02 20.11 -12.55
C ARG A 246 4.84 18.85 -12.86
N SER A 247 5.88 18.62 -12.07
CA SER A 247 6.79 17.49 -12.21
C SER A 247 7.02 16.84 -10.85
N VAL A 248 7.41 15.56 -10.86
CA VAL A 248 7.71 14.80 -9.65
C VAL A 248 9.09 14.19 -9.78
N ALA A 249 9.90 14.29 -8.74
CA ALA A 249 11.14 13.55 -8.59
C ALA A 249 11.02 12.61 -7.37
N ARG A 250 11.07 11.30 -7.61
CA ARG A 250 11.20 10.30 -6.55
C ARG A 250 12.66 10.06 -6.26
N ILE A 251 13.07 10.48 -5.07
CA ILE A 251 14.40 10.24 -4.53
C ILE A 251 14.33 8.99 -3.66
N SER A 252 15.20 8.02 -3.90
CA SER A 252 15.39 6.84 -3.04
C SER A 252 16.84 6.81 -2.60
N ALA A 253 17.12 6.77 -1.30
CA ALA A 253 18.49 6.85 -0.79
C ALA A 253 18.71 5.88 0.37
N VAL A 254 19.84 5.18 0.36
CA VAL A 254 20.33 4.43 1.53
C VAL A 254 20.86 5.42 2.55
N ILE A 255 20.48 5.25 3.81
CA ILE A 255 20.91 6.11 4.92
C ILE A 255 22.09 5.47 5.65
N ASP A 256 23.20 6.21 5.71
CA ASP A 256 24.36 5.83 6.51
C ASP A 256 24.11 6.14 7.99
N CYS A 257 23.68 5.11 8.72
CA CYS A 257 23.32 5.21 10.13
C CYS A 257 24.52 5.38 11.08
N ALA A 258 25.76 5.23 10.57
CA ALA A 258 26.96 5.49 11.37
C ALA A 258 27.25 6.99 11.51
N LYS A 259 26.58 7.82 10.70
CA LYS A 259 26.69 9.28 10.72
C LYS A 259 25.55 9.89 11.53
N GLN A 260 25.52 11.22 11.60
CA GLN A 260 24.41 11.94 12.22
C GLN A 260 23.09 11.63 11.50
N CYS A 261 21.98 11.74 12.23
CA CYS A 261 20.64 11.55 11.68
C CYS A 261 20.43 12.41 10.42
N LEU A 262 19.94 11.79 9.33
CA LEU A 262 19.44 12.51 8.16
C LEU A 262 17.95 12.74 8.35
N TRP A 263 17.56 14.00 8.59
CA TRP A 263 16.16 14.38 8.74
C TRP A 263 15.43 14.37 7.39
N PHE A 264 14.11 14.17 7.40
CA PHE A 264 13.29 14.26 6.18
C PHE A 264 13.42 15.66 5.56
N GLU A 265 13.43 16.67 6.43
CA GLU A 265 13.64 18.07 6.11
C GLU A 265 14.99 18.32 5.44
N ASP A 266 16.05 17.59 5.81
CA ASP A 266 17.36 17.77 5.18
C ASP A 266 17.35 17.29 3.72
N LEU A 267 16.65 16.19 3.44
CA LEU A 267 16.47 15.68 2.08
C LEU A 267 15.57 16.59 1.24
N ILE A 268 14.50 17.12 1.84
CA ILE A 268 13.62 18.12 1.20
C ILE A 268 14.42 19.38 0.88
N ASP A 269 15.22 19.88 1.82
CA ASP A 269 16.06 21.05 1.62
C ASP A 269 17.15 20.80 0.55
N ALA A 270 17.67 19.56 0.45
CA ALA A 270 18.55 19.15 -0.65
C ALA A 270 17.82 19.20 -2.01
N CYS A 271 16.57 18.74 -2.08
CA CYS A 271 15.76 18.82 -3.28
C CYS A 271 15.49 20.28 -3.69
N ARG A 272 15.18 21.17 -2.74
CA ARG A 272 15.03 22.62 -3.00
C ARG A 272 16.31 23.27 -3.53
N ARG A 273 17.47 22.88 -3.01
CA ARG A 273 18.77 23.37 -3.52
C ARG A 273 19.05 22.85 -4.94
N ALA A 274 18.60 21.64 -5.26
CA ALA A 274 18.74 21.08 -6.61
C ALA A 274 17.81 21.78 -7.60
N VAL A 275 16.53 21.88 -7.27
CA VAL A 275 15.48 22.45 -8.12
C VAL A 275 14.63 23.39 -7.26
N PRO A 276 14.83 24.71 -7.35
CA PRO A 276 14.24 25.67 -6.41
C PRO A 276 12.76 25.97 -6.69
N THR A 277 12.20 25.47 -7.78
CA THR A 277 10.84 25.74 -8.25
C THR A 277 9.79 24.85 -7.60
N GLU A 278 9.92 24.59 -6.29
CA GLU A 278 8.91 23.87 -5.51
C GLU A 278 7.54 24.53 -5.61
N THR A 279 6.46 23.73 -5.65
CA THR A 279 5.11 24.27 -5.64
C THR A 279 4.84 25.10 -4.37
N GLN A 280 4.18 26.24 -4.55
CA GLN A 280 3.81 27.15 -3.46
C GLN A 280 2.47 26.76 -2.84
N VAL A 281 2.34 26.88 -1.52
CA VAL A 281 1.10 26.52 -0.78
C VAL A 281 0.10 27.69 -0.75
N MET A 282 0.55 28.85 -0.26
CA MET A 282 -0.24 30.07 -0.19
C MET A 282 0.47 31.13 -1.02
N VAL A 283 -0.27 31.91 -1.80
CA VAL A 283 0.29 32.95 -2.66
C VAL A 283 -0.61 34.18 -2.72
N LYS A 284 0.01 35.34 -2.89
CA LYS A 284 -0.59 36.57 -3.41
C LYS A 284 -0.02 36.90 -4.78
N ARG A 285 -0.49 37.99 -5.39
CA ARG A 285 -0.06 38.42 -6.74
C ARG A 285 1.47 38.59 -6.84
N GLU A 286 2.09 39.14 -5.80
CA GLU A 286 3.54 39.32 -5.72
C GLU A 286 4.30 37.98 -5.70
N ASP A 287 3.74 36.94 -5.09
CA ASP A 287 4.32 35.60 -5.05
C ASP A 287 4.14 34.87 -6.38
N GLU A 288 2.98 35.02 -7.03
CA GLU A 288 2.74 34.47 -8.37
C GLU A 288 3.74 35.04 -9.38
N GLN A 289 3.99 36.35 -9.33
CA GLN A 289 5.03 36.98 -10.15
C GLN A 289 6.42 36.45 -9.79
N ALA A 290 6.75 36.35 -8.49
CA ALA A 290 8.03 35.82 -8.04
C ALA A 290 8.26 34.39 -8.53
N PHE A 291 7.20 33.56 -8.52
CA PHE A 291 7.27 32.19 -8.98
C PHE A 291 7.45 32.10 -10.49
N ALA A 292 6.80 32.97 -11.26
CA ALA A 292 7.01 33.06 -12.70
C ALA A 292 8.47 33.46 -13.04
N GLU A 293 9.03 34.43 -12.32
CA GLU A 293 10.43 34.84 -12.45
C GLU A 293 11.40 33.72 -12.04
N LEU A 294 11.10 33.00 -10.94
CA LEU A 294 11.90 31.87 -10.47
C LEU A 294 11.93 30.72 -11.50
N ASN A 295 10.79 30.41 -12.13
CA ASN A 295 10.71 29.43 -13.20
C ASN A 295 11.53 29.86 -14.44
N ALA A 296 11.41 31.13 -14.84
CA ALA A 296 12.17 31.65 -15.98
C ALA A 296 13.68 31.67 -15.71
N ALA A 297 14.11 31.85 -14.45
CA ALA A 297 15.51 31.81 -14.04
C ALA A 297 16.07 30.38 -13.95
N ASN A 298 15.21 29.35 -13.86
CA ASN A 298 15.62 27.95 -13.69
C ASN A 298 14.92 27.02 -14.72
N PRO A 299 15.04 27.29 -16.04
CA PRO A 299 14.51 26.37 -17.04
C PRO A 299 15.31 25.06 -17.00
N ILE A 300 14.64 23.91 -17.15
CA ILE A 300 15.26 22.61 -16.88
C ILE A 300 14.68 21.49 -17.75
N PHE A 301 15.54 20.64 -18.32
CA PHE A 301 15.14 19.37 -18.92
C PHE A 301 15.04 18.25 -17.87
N VAL A 302 14.33 17.16 -18.19
CA VAL A 302 14.15 16.04 -17.26
C VAL A 302 15.48 15.35 -16.92
N GLU A 303 16.45 15.38 -17.84
CA GLU A 303 17.80 14.86 -17.64
C GLU A 303 18.59 15.75 -16.67
N ASP A 304 18.45 17.06 -16.79
CA ASP A 304 19.13 18.01 -15.93
C ASP A 304 18.55 17.98 -14.51
N ALA A 305 17.24 17.78 -14.37
CA ALA A 305 16.61 17.54 -13.07
C ALA A 305 17.27 16.36 -12.36
N ALA A 306 17.39 15.20 -13.03
CA ALA A 306 18.04 14.03 -12.44
C ALA A 306 19.50 14.29 -12.06
N ARG A 307 20.26 15.03 -12.88
CA ARG A 307 21.65 15.40 -12.60
C ARG A 307 21.78 16.35 -11.42
N LEU A 308 20.89 17.34 -11.30
CA LEU A 308 20.91 18.31 -10.19
C LEU A 308 20.59 17.64 -8.85
N PHE A 309 19.59 16.75 -8.81
CA PHE A 309 19.30 15.96 -7.61
C PHE A 309 20.48 15.06 -7.25
N CYS A 310 21.05 14.34 -8.23
CA CYS A 310 22.25 13.53 -8.04
C CYS A 310 23.40 14.34 -7.43
N GLN A 311 23.67 15.54 -7.97
CA GLN A 311 24.73 16.41 -7.46
C GLN A 311 24.53 16.78 -5.98
N GLN A 312 23.29 17.03 -5.53
CA GLN A 312 23.03 17.32 -4.12
C GLN A 312 23.17 16.08 -3.24
N LEU A 313 22.73 14.91 -3.72
CA LEU A 313 22.85 13.64 -3.00
C LEU A 313 24.30 13.21 -2.83
N GLN A 314 25.15 13.37 -3.85
CA GLN A 314 26.59 13.09 -3.75
C GLN A 314 27.32 14.02 -2.76
N LYS A 315 26.80 15.23 -2.53
CA LYS A 315 27.34 16.17 -1.53
C LYS A 315 26.87 15.87 -0.11
N GLU A 316 25.84 15.04 0.06
CA GLU A 316 25.29 14.70 1.37
C GLU A 316 26.03 13.48 1.94
N PRO A 317 26.96 13.66 2.91
CA PRO A 317 27.75 12.56 3.42
C PRO A 317 26.91 11.47 4.10
N ARG A 318 25.68 11.74 4.54
CA ARG A 318 24.79 10.76 5.19
C ARG A 318 24.07 9.84 4.19
N VAL A 319 24.17 10.10 2.88
CA VAL A 319 23.55 9.32 1.81
C VAL A 319 24.57 8.33 1.23
N GLY A 320 24.17 7.06 1.11
CA GLY A 320 24.91 6.00 0.41
C GLY A 320 24.45 5.87 -1.05
N ASP A 321 24.20 4.64 -1.50
CA ASP A 321 23.57 4.39 -2.80
C ASP A 321 22.25 5.16 -2.92
N PHE A 322 21.91 5.62 -4.12
CA PHE A 322 20.66 6.33 -4.36
C PHE A 322 20.13 6.14 -5.78
N ARG A 323 18.86 6.50 -5.96
CA ARG A 323 18.19 6.57 -7.25
C ARG A 323 17.31 7.81 -7.31
N VAL A 324 17.35 8.49 -8.44
CA VAL A 324 16.48 9.60 -8.82
C VAL A 324 15.64 9.17 -9.99
N VAL A 325 14.32 9.21 -9.84
CA VAL A 325 13.39 9.07 -10.96
C VAL A 325 12.64 10.37 -11.14
N ALA A 326 12.79 11.03 -12.28
CA ALA A 326 12.08 12.26 -12.60
C ALA A 326 11.02 12.02 -13.67
N SER A 327 9.85 12.64 -13.50
CA SER A 327 8.77 12.69 -14.48
C SER A 327 8.30 14.14 -14.65
N HIS A 328 8.45 14.66 -15.86
CA HIS A 328 7.89 15.95 -16.26
C HIS A 328 6.54 15.69 -16.96
N GLN A 329 5.45 16.17 -16.37
CA GLN A 329 4.09 15.96 -16.90
C GLN A 329 3.84 16.94 -18.05
N GLU A 330 4.33 16.60 -19.24
CA GLU A 330 4.38 17.52 -20.37
C GLU A 330 3.00 18.12 -20.67
N SER A 331 2.93 19.45 -20.73
CA SER A 331 1.69 20.17 -21.03
C SER A 331 1.41 20.27 -22.54
N LEU A 332 2.44 20.11 -23.38
CA LEU A 332 2.32 20.13 -24.84
C LEU A 332 2.01 18.74 -25.44
N HIS A 333 2.28 17.67 -24.70
CA HIS A 333 2.17 16.30 -25.18
C HIS A 333 1.17 15.49 -24.36
N SER A 334 0.66 14.39 -24.91
CA SER A 334 -0.23 13.45 -24.20
C SER A 334 0.56 12.34 -23.48
N HIS A 335 1.81 12.60 -23.13
CA HIS A 335 2.73 11.68 -22.46
C HIS A 335 3.80 12.47 -21.70
N ASP A 336 4.39 11.86 -20.69
CA ASP A 336 5.38 12.49 -19.82
C ASP A 336 6.81 12.26 -20.33
N ALA A 337 7.71 13.22 -20.08
CA ALA A 337 9.14 13.02 -20.25
C ALA A 337 9.73 12.46 -18.94
N ILE A 338 10.53 11.39 -19.04
CA ILE A 338 11.01 10.64 -17.88
C ILE A 338 12.54 10.47 -17.88
N SER A 339 13.13 10.37 -16.70
CA SER A 339 14.53 9.98 -16.53
C SER A 339 14.74 9.14 -15.28
N ILE A 340 15.71 8.22 -15.32
CA ILE A 340 16.19 7.45 -14.17
C ILE A 340 17.71 7.60 -14.09
N LEU A 341 18.19 7.96 -12.91
CA LEU A 341 19.62 7.96 -12.57
C LEU A 341 19.80 7.15 -11.29
N THR A 342 20.74 6.20 -11.31
CA THR A 342 21.10 5.38 -10.16
C THR A 342 22.59 5.52 -9.88
N GLU A 343 22.95 5.66 -8.61
CA GLU A 343 24.31 5.60 -8.09
C GLU A 343 24.43 4.43 -7.11
N GLY A 344 25.39 3.54 -7.36
CA GLY A 344 25.61 2.33 -6.56
C GLY A 344 24.66 1.17 -6.88
N PRO A 345 24.95 -0.04 -6.36
CA PRO A 345 24.26 -1.27 -6.74
C PRO A 345 22.87 -1.45 -6.11
N THR A 346 22.55 -0.78 -5.00
CA THR A 346 21.32 -1.08 -4.22
C THR A 346 20.02 -0.88 -5.00
N PHE A 347 19.98 0.11 -5.90
CA PHE A 347 18.79 0.44 -6.70
C PHE A 347 18.95 0.12 -8.18
N GLU A 348 20.01 -0.61 -8.55
CA GLU A 348 20.23 -1.06 -9.92
C GLU A 348 19.14 -2.07 -10.30
N MET A 349 18.56 -1.91 -11.49
CA MET A 349 17.51 -2.80 -11.98
C MET A 349 17.77 -3.16 -13.44
N ALA A 350 17.76 -4.44 -13.76
CA ALA A 350 17.81 -4.91 -15.14
C ALA A 350 16.47 -4.70 -15.89
N SER A 351 15.36 -4.58 -15.15
CA SER A 351 14.01 -4.34 -15.69
C SER A 351 13.30 -3.27 -14.86
N ILE A 352 12.46 -2.48 -15.52
CA ILE A 352 11.64 -1.45 -14.88
C ILE A 352 10.23 -1.99 -14.68
N ASP A 353 9.66 -1.79 -13.48
CA ASP A 353 8.26 -2.15 -13.21
C ASP A 353 7.32 -1.36 -14.15
N PRO A 354 6.38 -2.01 -14.87
CA PRO A 354 5.47 -1.33 -15.80
C PRO A 354 4.61 -0.21 -15.18
N LYS A 355 4.47 -0.17 -13.85
CA LYS A 355 3.72 0.85 -13.12
C LYS A 355 4.61 1.88 -12.42
N LEU A 356 5.93 1.83 -12.57
CA LEU A 356 6.85 2.77 -11.91
C LEU A 356 6.44 4.23 -12.15
N PHE A 357 6.26 4.61 -13.42
CA PHE A 357 5.92 5.97 -13.82
C PHE A 357 4.45 6.34 -13.54
N ASN A 358 3.56 5.36 -13.47
CA ASN A 358 2.15 5.57 -13.11
C ASN A 358 1.96 6.00 -11.64
N THR A 359 3.04 6.13 -10.87
CA THR A 359 2.98 6.64 -9.49
C THR A 359 3.78 7.92 -9.32
N LEU A 360 4.28 8.50 -10.42
CA LEU A 360 5.08 9.72 -10.47
C LEU A 360 4.27 10.89 -11.04
N PHE A 361 3.01 10.98 -10.63
CA PHE A 361 2.15 12.11 -10.91
C PHE A 361 1.50 12.55 -9.60
N HIS A 362 1.22 13.85 -9.50
CA HIS A 362 0.57 14.37 -8.31
C HIS A 362 -0.93 14.05 -8.38
N VAL A 363 -1.41 13.20 -7.48
CA VAL A 363 -2.84 12.97 -7.27
C VAL A 363 -3.35 14.13 -6.42
N GLY A 364 -4.11 15.03 -7.04
CA GLY A 364 -4.65 16.24 -6.39
C GLY A 364 -5.72 15.98 -5.34
#